data_AF-C7XG99-F1
#
_entry.id   AF-C7XG99-F1
#
_cell.length_a   1.000
_cell.length_b   1.000
_cell.length_c   1.000
_cell.angle_alpha   90.00
_cell.angle_beta   90.00
_cell.angle_gamma   90.00
#
_symmetry.space_group_name_H-M   'P 1'
#
loop_
_entity.id
_entity.type
_entity.pdbx_description
1 polymer ?
#
loop_
_entity_poly.entity_id
_entity_poly.type
_entity_poly.pdbx_seq_one_letter_code
_entity_poly.pdbx_strand_id
1 'polypeptide(L)'
;VEAFMTGTSINTLFSFVNFIVFGFVLAYYDWTILGLFLAGNGLYVAWVLAFMRWRRELDVKRFSQAAGEQSNLFQLITGMQEIKLNNCETKMRWKWERIQVKLFKIGIKGLALQQYQQLGAVFFNQTTNILISFIAARAVVQGDMTLGMMMSVTYIVGQLSSPIEQLIDFSRSLQDAKISLERLGEIHGKEDEEQVGGIRLNVLPDDRTLRLENLSFSYDGADRDYVLEDINLTIPHNRVTAIVGASGSGKTTIVKLLLGFYNPNKGDVRIGDTSLRNLNPHVWRSKTGSVMQDGFIFSDTIANNIAPGEEVVDKERLLHAVTVANIRDFIDSLPLGYNTKIGME
;
A
#
# COMPACT_ATOMS: atom_id res chain seq x y z
N VAL A 1 5.31 9.67 -0.62
CA VAL A 1 5.48 10.39 0.68
C VAL A 1 6.90 10.90 0.83
N GLU A 2 7.93 10.08 0.62
CA GLU A 2 9.34 10.51 0.67
C GLU A 2 9.66 11.68 -0.27
N ALA A 3 9.31 11.58 -1.56
CA ALA A 3 9.52 12.66 -2.53
C ALA A 3 8.83 14.00 -2.15
N PHE A 4 7.73 13.93 -1.39
CA PHE A 4 7.06 15.11 -0.85
C PHE A 4 7.87 15.76 0.28
N MET A 5 8.43 14.94 1.17
CA MET A 5 9.20 15.39 2.33
C MET A 5 10.58 15.93 1.95
N THR A 6 11.26 15.33 0.98
CA THR A 6 12.68 15.63 0.68
C THR A 6 12.89 16.72 -0.35
N GLY A 7 12.00 16.87 -1.34
CA GLY A 7 12.22 17.77 -2.48
C GLY A 7 11.27 18.97 -2.52
N THR A 8 9.98 18.70 -2.71
CA THR A 8 8.98 19.75 -2.96
C THR A 8 8.81 20.69 -1.77
N SER A 9 8.77 20.17 -0.54
CA SER A 9 8.59 20.99 0.67
C SER A 9 9.67 22.05 0.85
N ILE A 10 10.95 21.71 0.62
CA ILE A 10 12.08 22.62 0.79
C ILE A 10 12.07 23.72 -0.28
N ASN A 11 11.86 23.34 -1.54
CA ASN A 11 11.79 24.29 -2.65
C ASN A 11 10.63 25.28 -2.48
N THR A 12 9.47 24.81 -2.02
CA THR A 12 8.32 25.69 -1.74
C THR A 12 8.63 26.69 -0.63
N LEU A 13 9.36 26.30 0.42
CA LEU A 13 9.74 27.20 1.50
C LEU A 13 10.68 28.32 1.01
N PHE A 14 11.72 27.98 0.25
CA PHE A 14 12.60 29.00 -0.37
C PHE A 14 11.83 29.92 -1.32
N SER A 15 10.93 29.35 -2.11
CA SER A 15 10.10 30.11 -3.04
C SER A 15 9.12 31.05 -2.32
N PHE A 16 8.61 30.66 -1.16
CA PHE A 16 7.77 31.54 -0.35
C PHE A 16 8.55 32.75 0.17
N VAL A 17 9.81 32.55 0.57
CA VAL A 17 10.70 33.66 0.95
C VAL A 17 10.96 34.58 -0.25
N ASN A 18 11.30 34.02 -1.41
CA ASN A 18 11.48 34.80 -2.64
C ASN A 18 10.21 35.59 -2.99
N PHE A 19 9.04 34.98 -2.87
CA PHE A 19 7.76 35.63 -3.12
C PHE A 19 7.53 36.85 -2.22
N ILE A 20 7.81 36.72 -0.92
CA ILE A 20 7.69 37.82 0.04
C ILE A 20 8.69 38.94 -0.28
N VAL A 21 9.97 38.60 -0.47
CA VAL A 21 11.03 39.58 -0.73
C VAL A 21 10.75 40.37 -2.01
N PHE A 22 10.51 39.68 -3.11
CA PHE A 22 10.20 40.32 -4.38
C PHE A 22 8.86 41.08 -4.35
N GLY A 23 7.89 40.62 -3.55
CA GLY A 23 6.63 41.31 -3.30
C GLY A 23 6.83 42.67 -2.61
N PHE A 24 7.67 42.73 -1.57
CA PHE A 24 8.04 44.00 -0.92
C PHE A 24 8.81 44.94 -1.85
N VAL A 25 9.75 44.40 -2.64
CA VAL A 25 10.47 45.20 -3.64
C VAL A 25 9.50 45.77 -4.66
N LEU A 26 8.56 44.97 -5.18
CA LEU A 26 7.55 45.44 -6.12
C LEU A 26 6.64 46.53 -5.50
N ALA A 27 6.27 46.39 -4.24
CA ALA A 27 5.51 47.39 -3.49
C ALA A 27 6.24 48.73 -3.36
N TYR A 28 7.57 48.69 -3.25
CA TYR A 28 8.40 49.89 -3.21
C TYR A 28 8.42 50.64 -4.55
N TYR A 29 8.33 49.92 -5.69
CA TYR A 29 8.29 50.54 -7.01
C TYR A 29 6.94 51.16 -7.34
N ASP A 30 5.86 50.38 -7.26
CA ASP A 30 4.51 50.84 -7.62
C ASP A 30 3.41 49.96 -7.00
N TRP A 31 2.52 50.57 -6.22
CA TRP A 31 1.40 49.89 -5.56
C TRP A 31 0.32 49.40 -6.53
N THR A 32 0.15 50.07 -7.66
CA THR A 32 -0.80 49.69 -8.72
C THR A 32 -0.34 48.41 -9.40
N ILE A 33 0.95 48.31 -9.72
CA ILE A 33 1.56 47.12 -10.30
C ILE A 33 1.46 45.93 -9.33
N LEU A 34 1.74 46.14 -8.05
CA LEU A 34 1.56 45.11 -7.02
C LEU A 34 0.10 44.65 -6.93
N GLY A 35 -0.86 45.58 -6.90
CA GLY A 35 -2.29 45.25 -6.82
C GLY A 35 -2.75 44.42 -8.02
N LEU A 36 -2.33 44.81 -9.22
CA LEU A 36 -2.62 44.07 -10.45
C LEU A 36 -1.98 42.67 -10.43
N PHE A 37 -0.72 42.57 -9.98
CA PHE A 37 -0.01 41.30 -9.84
C PHE A 37 -0.74 40.36 -8.88
N LEU A 38 -1.12 40.84 -7.69
CA LEU A 38 -1.84 40.04 -6.69
C LEU A 38 -3.23 39.62 -7.18
N ALA A 39 -3.95 40.52 -7.87
CA ALA A 39 -5.27 40.20 -8.42
C ALA A 39 -5.20 39.14 -9.52
N GLY A 40 -4.27 39.29 -10.47
CA GLY A 40 -4.05 38.33 -11.55
C GLY A 40 -3.64 36.95 -11.04
N ASN A 41 -2.72 36.91 -10.08
CA ASN A 41 -2.28 35.66 -9.47
C ASN A 41 -3.32 35.05 -8.53
N GLY A 42 -4.15 35.86 -7.86
CA GLY A 42 -5.29 35.38 -7.09
C GLY A 42 -6.30 34.65 -7.98
N LEU A 43 -6.63 35.20 -9.15
CA LEU A 43 -7.49 34.56 -10.15
C LEU A 43 -6.88 33.25 -10.67
N TYR A 44 -5.58 33.26 -10.94
CA TYR A 44 -4.82 32.06 -11.33
C TYR A 44 -4.91 30.95 -10.27
N VAL A 45 -4.65 31.26 -8.99
CA VAL A 45 -4.72 30.27 -7.91
C VAL A 45 -6.14 29.75 -7.75
N ALA A 46 -7.14 30.63 -7.79
CA ALA A 46 -8.55 30.25 -7.70
C ALA A 46 -8.96 29.31 -8.84
N TRP A 47 -8.51 29.57 -10.06
CA TRP A 47 -8.72 28.71 -11.22
C TRP A 47 -8.15 27.32 -10.98
N VAL A 48 -6.90 27.23 -10.52
CA VAL A 48 -6.23 25.94 -10.28
C VAL A 48 -6.93 25.15 -9.16
N LEU A 49 -7.32 25.81 -8.08
CA LEU A 49 -8.03 25.19 -6.95
C LEU A 49 -9.40 24.64 -7.35
N ALA A 50 -10.14 25.34 -8.23
CA ALA A 50 -11.43 24.86 -8.72
C ALA A 50 -11.30 23.49 -9.42
N PHE A 51 -10.22 23.28 -10.18
CA PHE A 51 -9.96 22.05 -10.91
C PHE A 51 -9.49 20.87 -10.03
N MET A 52 -9.03 21.12 -8.80
CA MET A 52 -8.53 20.05 -7.92
C MET A 52 -9.60 19.01 -7.56
N ARG A 53 -10.87 19.41 -7.43
CA ARG A 53 -11.95 18.48 -7.09
C ARG A 53 -12.15 17.41 -8.15
N TRP A 54 -12.24 17.81 -9.42
CA TRP A 54 -12.37 16.88 -10.55
C TRP A 54 -11.13 16.02 -10.74
N ARG A 55 -9.95 16.58 -10.50
CA ARG A 55 -8.69 15.84 -10.56
C ARG A 55 -8.68 14.71 -9.54
N ARG A 56 -9.03 14.99 -8.27
CA ARG A 56 -9.08 13.98 -7.21
C ARG A 56 -9.97 12.78 -7.59
N GLU A 57 -11.13 13.02 -8.18
CA GLU A 57 -12.01 11.93 -8.63
C GLU A 57 -11.38 11.07 -9.72
N LEU A 58 -10.67 11.68 -10.68
CA LEU A 58 -9.97 10.96 -11.73
C LEU A 58 -8.78 10.16 -11.19
N ASP A 59 -8.04 10.74 -10.24
CA ASP A 59 -6.89 10.07 -9.61
C ASP A 59 -7.32 8.84 -8.79
N VAL A 60 -8.41 8.94 -8.01
CA VAL A 60 -8.99 7.78 -7.30
C VAL A 60 -9.46 6.69 -8.28
N LYS A 61 -10.14 7.07 -9.38
CA LYS A 61 -10.57 6.14 -10.43
C LYS A 61 -9.39 5.46 -11.12
N ARG A 62 -8.33 6.22 -11.44
CA ARG A 62 -7.11 5.70 -12.05
C ARG A 62 -6.41 4.71 -11.12
N PHE A 63 -6.25 5.07 -9.84
CA PHE A 63 -5.55 4.24 -8.87
C PHE A 63 -6.27 2.91 -8.65
N SER A 64 -7.60 2.92 -8.46
CA SER A 64 -8.38 1.69 -8.27
C SER A 64 -8.30 0.75 -9.47
N GLN A 65 -8.31 1.27 -10.71
CA GLN A 65 -8.12 0.45 -11.91
C GLN A 65 -6.67 -0.05 -12.05
N ALA A 66 -5.68 0.76 -11.70
CA ALA A 66 -4.26 0.39 -11.78
C ALA A 66 -3.92 -0.73 -10.79
N ALA A 67 -4.46 -0.69 -9.57
CA ALA A 67 -4.29 -1.78 -8.60
C ALA A 67 -4.90 -3.11 -9.12
N GLY A 68 -6.06 -3.05 -9.77
CA GLY A 68 -6.67 -4.22 -10.41
C GLY A 68 -5.85 -4.75 -11.60
N GLU A 69 -5.15 -3.88 -12.31
CA GLU A 69 -4.27 -4.26 -13.42
C GLU A 69 -3.05 -5.05 -12.95
N GLN A 70 -2.39 -4.59 -11.88
CA GLN A 70 -1.25 -5.28 -11.29
C GLN A 70 -1.64 -6.69 -10.78
N SER A 71 -2.81 -6.82 -10.14
CA SER A 71 -3.35 -8.12 -9.74
C SER A 71 -3.62 -9.03 -10.95
N ASN A 72 -4.19 -8.48 -12.03
CA ASN A 72 -4.47 -9.25 -13.23
C ASN A 72 -3.18 -9.69 -13.95
N LEU A 73 -2.13 -8.85 -14.00
CA LEU A 73 -0.82 -9.25 -14.54
C LEU A 73 -0.22 -10.40 -13.74
N PHE A 74 -0.26 -10.33 -12.41
CA PHE A 74 0.20 -11.41 -11.55
C PHE A 74 -0.55 -12.72 -11.82
N GLN A 75 -1.88 -12.66 -11.99
CA GLN A 75 -2.70 -13.83 -12.35
C GLN A 75 -2.33 -14.41 -13.71
N LEU A 76 -2.05 -13.58 -14.73
CA LEU A 76 -1.66 -14.05 -16.06
C LEU A 76 -0.30 -14.75 -16.06
N ILE A 77 0.66 -14.23 -15.28
CA ILE A 77 1.99 -14.82 -15.15
C ILE A 77 1.91 -16.13 -14.39
N THR A 78 1.27 -16.12 -13.22
CA THR A 78 1.14 -17.30 -12.34
C THR A 78 0.32 -18.40 -13.01
N GLY A 79 -0.74 -18.03 -13.73
CA GLY A 79 -1.63 -18.96 -14.45
C GLY A 79 -1.19 -19.31 -15.87
N MET A 80 0.03 -18.97 -16.30
CA MET A 80 0.43 -19.08 -17.71
C MET A 80 0.34 -20.51 -18.26
N GLN A 81 0.67 -21.51 -17.44
CA GLN A 81 0.57 -22.91 -17.83
C GLN A 81 -0.88 -23.30 -18.12
N GLU A 82 -1.80 -22.98 -17.21
CA GLU A 82 -3.24 -23.21 -17.40
C GLU A 82 -3.78 -22.50 -18.63
N ILE A 83 -3.34 -21.26 -18.88
CA ILE A 83 -3.78 -20.49 -20.04
C ILE A 83 -3.42 -21.22 -21.34
N LYS A 84 -2.18 -21.75 -21.42
CA LYS A 84 -1.69 -22.50 -22.58
C LYS A 84 -2.37 -23.86 -22.72
N LEU A 85 -2.53 -24.60 -21.62
CA LEU A 85 -3.19 -25.91 -21.62
C LEU A 85 -4.64 -25.80 -22.10
N ASN A 86 -5.32 -24.72 -21.74
CA ASN A 86 -6.71 -24.47 -22.12
C ASN A 86 -6.85 -23.63 -23.40
N ASN A 87 -5.75 -23.27 -24.08
CA ASN A 87 -5.70 -22.49 -25.32
C ASN A 87 -6.58 -21.20 -25.26
N CYS A 88 -6.50 -20.48 -24.13
CA CYS A 88 -7.38 -19.35 -23.82
C CYS A 88 -6.65 -17.98 -23.82
N GLU A 89 -5.49 -17.91 -24.45
CA GLU A 89 -4.61 -16.73 -24.53
C GLU A 89 -5.37 -15.50 -25.04
N THR A 90 -6.14 -15.64 -26.11
CA THR A 90 -6.89 -14.54 -26.73
C THR A 90 -7.93 -13.96 -25.78
N LYS A 91 -8.66 -14.82 -25.06
CA LYS A 91 -9.67 -14.39 -24.08
C LYS A 91 -9.04 -13.63 -22.93
N MET A 92 -7.92 -14.14 -22.42
CA MET A 92 -7.17 -13.50 -21.33
C MET A 92 -6.54 -12.17 -21.78
N ARG A 93 -5.97 -12.13 -22.98
CA ARG A 93 -5.46 -10.91 -23.61
C ARG A 93 -6.55 -9.86 -23.75
N TRP A 94 -7.74 -10.21 -24.26
CA TRP A 94 -8.86 -9.26 -24.37
C TRP A 94 -9.39 -8.77 -23.02
N LYS A 95 -9.30 -9.59 -21.96
CA LYS A 95 -9.63 -9.14 -20.60
C LYS A 95 -8.63 -8.08 -20.13
N TRP A 96 -7.33 -8.32 -20.30
CA TRP A 96 -6.28 -7.36 -19.98
C TRP A 96 -6.38 -6.08 -20.82
N GLU A 97 -6.58 -6.21 -22.13
CA GLU A 97 -6.72 -5.09 -23.06
C GLU A 97 -7.91 -4.20 -22.70
N ARG A 98 -9.04 -4.76 -22.26
CA ARG A 98 -10.17 -3.97 -21.76
C ARG A 98 -9.83 -3.13 -20.53
N ILE A 99 -8.97 -3.64 -19.63
CA ILE A 99 -8.48 -2.88 -18.47
C ILE A 99 -7.56 -1.76 -18.95
N GLN A 100 -6.63 -2.06 -19.86
CA GLN A 100 -5.73 -1.08 -20.46
C GLN A 100 -6.49 0.05 -21.17
N VAL A 101 -7.51 -0.27 -21.97
CA VAL A 101 -8.35 0.74 -22.64
C VAL A 101 -9.09 1.61 -21.62
N LYS A 102 -9.58 1.05 -20.50
CA LYS A 102 -10.21 1.85 -19.44
C LYS A 102 -9.20 2.79 -18.79
N LEU A 103 -8.02 2.28 -18.42
CA LEU A 103 -6.93 3.09 -17.86
C LEU A 103 -6.50 4.20 -18.81
N PHE A 104 -6.36 3.89 -20.09
CA PHE A 104 -6.04 4.85 -21.14
C PHE A 104 -7.11 5.94 -21.26
N LYS A 105 -8.41 5.59 -21.28
CA LYS A 105 -9.51 6.57 -21.31
C LYS A 105 -9.53 7.46 -20.08
N ILE A 106 -9.26 6.92 -18.89
CA ILE A 106 -9.12 7.71 -17.66
C ILE A 106 -7.90 8.63 -17.76
N GLY A 107 -6.78 8.11 -18.27
CA GLY A 107 -5.55 8.87 -18.52
C GLY A 107 -5.77 10.05 -19.47
N ILE A 108 -6.45 9.84 -20.60
CA ILE A 108 -6.82 10.93 -21.52
C ILE A 108 -7.68 11.98 -20.83
N LYS A 109 -8.68 11.57 -20.04
CA LYS A 109 -9.51 12.53 -19.30
C LYS A 109 -8.70 13.32 -18.28
N GLY A 110 -7.75 12.67 -17.60
CA GLY A 110 -6.80 13.31 -16.68
C GLY A 110 -5.89 14.31 -17.40
N LEU A 111 -5.30 13.91 -18.54
CA LEU A 111 -4.46 14.77 -19.37
C LEU A 111 -5.24 15.97 -19.92
N ALA A 112 -6.47 15.76 -20.41
CA ALA A 112 -7.33 16.83 -20.88
C ALA A 112 -7.63 17.83 -19.75
N LEU A 113 -8.00 17.33 -18.55
CA LEU A 113 -8.24 18.18 -17.38
C LEU A 113 -6.99 18.99 -17.00
N GLN A 114 -5.82 18.35 -17.00
CA GLN A 114 -4.54 19.00 -16.76
C GLN A 114 -4.26 20.08 -17.81
N GLN A 115 -4.54 19.81 -19.09
CA GLN A 115 -4.35 20.77 -20.17
C GLN A 115 -5.28 21.97 -20.01
N TYR A 116 -6.56 21.78 -19.67
CA TYR A 116 -7.49 22.89 -19.40
C TYR A 116 -7.04 23.73 -18.21
N GLN A 117 -6.57 23.08 -17.14
CA GLN A 117 -6.02 23.77 -15.98
C GLN A 117 -4.79 24.61 -16.39
N GLN A 118 -3.86 24.03 -17.16
CA GLN A 118 -2.62 24.69 -17.60
C GLN A 118 -2.88 25.83 -18.59
N LEU A 119 -3.82 25.66 -19.53
CA LEU A 119 -4.19 26.72 -20.47
C LEU A 119 -4.77 27.93 -19.76
N GLY A 120 -5.69 27.73 -18.80
CA GLY A 120 -6.22 28.85 -18.01
C GLY A 120 -5.13 29.49 -17.13
N ALA A 121 -4.25 28.68 -16.55
CA ALA A 121 -3.09 29.14 -15.80
C ALA A 121 -2.18 30.07 -16.64
N VAL A 122 -1.78 29.64 -17.83
CA VAL A 122 -0.96 30.43 -18.77
C VAL A 122 -1.71 31.68 -19.22
N PHE A 123 -3.02 31.59 -19.49
CA PHE A 123 -3.83 32.73 -19.87
C PHE A 123 -3.81 33.83 -18.79
N PHE A 124 -4.12 33.50 -17.53
CA PHE A 124 -4.10 34.47 -16.43
C PHE A 124 -2.71 35.07 -16.21
N ASN A 125 -1.66 34.24 -16.21
CA ASN A 125 -0.29 34.72 -16.02
C ASN A 125 0.13 35.67 -17.17
N GLN A 126 -0.09 35.26 -18.43
CA GLN A 126 0.30 36.05 -19.59
C GLN A 126 -0.51 37.35 -19.71
N THR A 127 -1.82 37.33 -19.45
CA THR A 127 -2.65 38.54 -19.43
C THR A 127 -2.17 39.50 -18.35
N THR A 128 -1.85 39.00 -17.16
CA THR A 128 -1.32 39.82 -16.06
C THR A 128 0.02 40.45 -16.43
N ASN A 129 0.94 39.67 -17.03
CA ASN A 129 2.24 40.16 -17.49
C ASN A 129 2.11 41.24 -18.56
N ILE A 130 1.18 41.07 -19.52
CA ILE A 130 0.92 42.06 -20.56
C ILE A 130 0.39 43.36 -19.96
N LEU A 131 -0.59 43.28 -19.05
CA LEU A 131 -1.17 44.46 -18.39
C LEU A 131 -0.13 45.21 -17.55
N ILE A 132 0.69 44.49 -16.77
CA ILE A 132 1.79 45.08 -15.99
C ILE A 132 2.80 45.77 -16.93
N SER A 133 3.22 45.09 -18.00
CA SER A 133 4.17 45.64 -18.96
C SER A 133 3.64 46.90 -19.64
N PHE A 134 2.33 46.94 -19.97
CA PHE A 134 1.68 48.11 -20.55
C PHE A 134 1.63 49.29 -19.58
N ILE A 135 1.26 49.05 -18.32
CA ILE A 135 1.22 50.10 -17.29
C ILE A 135 2.63 50.64 -17.02
N ALA A 136 3.62 49.76 -16.87
CA ALA A 136 5.00 50.16 -16.67
C ALA A 136 5.55 50.96 -17.86
N ALA A 137 5.26 50.55 -19.10
CA ALA A 137 5.65 51.30 -20.30
C ALA A 137 5.02 52.70 -20.32
N ARG A 138 3.73 52.80 -19.98
CA ARG A 138 3.02 54.08 -19.92
C ARG A 138 3.63 55.01 -18.85
N ALA A 139 3.95 54.48 -17.67
CA ALA A 139 4.59 55.23 -16.59
C ALA A 139 5.98 55.76 -17.00
N VAL A 140 6.73 55.01 -17.81
CA VAL A 140 8.00 55.48 -18.38
C VAL A 140 7.80 56.64 -19.36
N VAL A 141 6.81 56.53 -20.25
CA VAL A 141 6.49 57.61 -21.22
C VAL A 141 6.01 58.88 -20.52
N GLN A 142 5.30 58.75 -19.40
CA GLN A 142 4.82 59.87 -18.58
C GLN A 142 5.91 60.49 -17.69
N GLY A 143 7.05 59.82 -17.53
CA GLY A 143 8.18 60.28 -16.73
C GLY A 143 8.15 59.86 -15.25
N ASP A 144 7.14 59.07 -14.84
CA ASP A 144 6.98 58.59 -13.46
C ASP A 144 7.94 57.42 -13.13
N MET A 145 8.40 56.69 -14.15
CA MET A 145 9.36 55.59 -14.02
C MET A 145 10.54 55.75 -14.99
N THR A 146 11.73 55.31 -14.58
CA THR A 146 12.87 55.21 -15.51
C THR A 146 12.83 53.87 -16.27
N LEU A 147 13.52 53.79 -17.41
CA LEU A 147 13.66 52.55 -18.17
C LEU A 147 14.27 51.41 -17.33
N GLY A 148 15.22 51.73 -16.45
CA GLY A 148 15.80 50.76 -15.52
C GLY A 148 14.80 50.21 -14.49
N MET A 149 13.89 51.07 -14.01
CA MET A 149 12.81 50.65 -13.11
C MET A 149 11.84 49.71 -13.82
N MET A 150 11.47 50.00 -15.06
CA MET A 150 10.62 49.11 -15.87
C MET A 150 11.25 47.72 -16.06
N MET A 151 12.53 47.67 -16.44
CA MET A 151 13.25 46.39 -16.59
C MET A 151 13.31 45.60 -15.28
N SER A 152 13.51 46.29 -14.15
CA SER A 152 13.52 45.68 -12.82
C SER A 152 12.14 45.12 -12.47
N VAL A 153 11.06 45.86 -12.70
CA VAL A 153 9.68 45.42 -12.47
C VAL A 153 9.36 44.18 -13.29
N THR A 154 9.68 44.16 -14.60
CA THR A 154 9.42 43.00 -15.45
C THR A 154 10.20 41.76 -14.99
N TYR A 155 11.46 41.93 -14.56
CA TYR A 155 12.26 40.85 -13.99
C TYR A 155 11.66 40.31 -12.69
N ILE A 156 11.28 41.20 -11.77
CA ILE A 156 10.67 40.86 -10.48
C ILE A 156 9.37 40.08 -10.69
N VAL A 157 8.50 40.53 -11.60
CA VAL A 157 7.23 39.85 -11.93
C VAL A 157 7.47 38.46 -12.51
N GLY A 158 8.48 38.31 -13.37
CA GLY A 158 8.91 37.00 -13.87
C GLY A 158 9.37 36.06 -12.75
N GLN A 159 10.19 36.56 -11.82
CA GLN A 159 10.65 35.79 -10.67
C GLN A 159 9.50 35.43 -9.71
N LEU A 160 8.52 36.30 -9.54
CA LEU A 160 7.35 36.05 -8.70
C LEU A 160 6.39 34.99 -9.27
N SER A 161 6.46 34.69 -10.57
CA SER A 161 5.63 33.64 -11.18
C SER A 161 6.08 32.23 -10.80
N SER A 162 7.38 31.99 -10.60
CA SER A 162 7.90 30.66 -10.26
C SER A 162 7.44 30.15 -8.88
N PRO A 163 7.47 30.93 -7.79
CA PRO A 163 6.95 30.52 -6.50
C PRO A 163 5.49 30.06 -6.52
N ILE A 164 4.69 30.68 -7.38
CA ILE A 164 3.27 30.39 -7.52
C ILE A 164 3.06 29.01 -8.16
N GLU A 165 3.80 28.70 -9.22
CA GLU A 165 3.79 27.37 -9.84
C GLU A 165 4.25 26.30 -8.84
N GLN A 166 5.31 26.58 -8.08
CA GLN A 166 5.82 25.67 -7.06
C GLN A 166 4.81 25.42 -5.93
N LEU A 167 4.01 26.42 -5.55
CA LEU A 167 2.95 26.26 -4.55
C LEU A 167 1.85 25.32 -5.06
N ILE A 168 1.53 25.36 -6.35
CA ILE A 168 0.57 24.45 -6.95
C ILE A 168 1.11 23.03 -6.99
N ASP A 169 2.36 22.85 -7.39
CA ASP A 169 2.99 21.53 -7.41
C ASP A 169 3.14 20.94 -6.00
N PHE A 170 3.44 21.79 -5.01
CA PHE A 170 3.38 21.42 -3.60
C PHE A 170 1.98 20.96 -3.19
N SER A 171 0.93 21.72 -3.55
CA SER A 171 -0.45 21.33 -3.22
C SER A 171 -0.87 20.02 -3.90
N ARG A 172 -0.38 19.75 -5.11
CA ARG A 172 -0.60 18.46 -5.79
C ARG A 172 0.12 17.33 -5.05
N SER A 173 1.40 17.52 -4.74
CA SER A 173 2.22 16.55 -4.02
C SER A 173 1.67 16.24 -2.62
N LEU A 174 1.13 17.25 -1.93
CA LEU A 174 0.40 17.10 -0.67
C LEU A 174 -0.83 16.18 -0.80
N GLN A 175 -1.62 16.34 -1.87
CA GLN A 175 -2.79 15.49 -2.10
C GLN A 175 -2.39 14.05 -2.37
N ASP A 176 -1.38 13.83 -3.20
CA ASP A 176 -0.86 12.49 -3.50
C ASP A 176 -0.31 11.81 -2.24
N ALA A 177 0.42 12.57 -1.40
CA ALA A 177 0.90 12.10 -0.12
C ALA A 177 -0.25 11.74 0.82
N LYS A 178 -1.30 12.57 0.90
CA LYS A 178 -2.48 12.30 1.74
C LYS A 178 -3.20 11.02 1.32
N ILE A 179 -3.46 10.82 0.03
CA ILE A 179 -4.10 9.59 -0.48
C ILE A 179 -3.26 8.35 -0.17
N SER A 180 -1.93 8.46 -0.30
CA SER A 180 -1.01 7.37 0.04
C SER A 180 -1.03 7.05 1.54
N LEU A 181 -1.07 8.08 2.40
CA LEU A 181 -1.14 7.94 3.85
C LEU A 181 -2.49 7.38 4.31
N GLU A 182 -3.60 7.78 3.70
CA GLU A 182 -4.93 7.23 4.00
C GLU A 182 -4.93 5.69 3.83
N ARG A 183 -4.33 5.17 2.74
CA ARG A 183 -4.19 3.74 2.49
C ARG A 183 -3.26 3.02 3.46
N LEU A 184 -2.12 3.64 3.80
CA LEU A 184 -1.23 3.10 4.83
C LEU A 184 -1.96 3.03 6.17
N GLY A 185 -2.78 4.04 6.47
CA GLY A 185 -3.65 4.10 7.65
C GLY A 185 -4.71 3.00 7.68
N GLU A 186 -5.26 2.57 6.54
CA GLU A 186 -6.22 1.45 6.48
C GLU A 186 -5.60 0.12 6.96
N ILE A 187 -4.31 -0.10 6.72
CA ILE A 187 -3.59 -1.30 7.18
C ILE A 187 -3.09 -1.09 8.61
N HIS A 188 -2.45 0.05 8.88
CA HIS A 188 -1.89 0.36 10.19
C HIS A 188 -2.97 0.48 11.29
N GLY A 189 -4.18 0.88 10.92
CA GLY A 189 -5.32 0.96 11.83
C GLY A 189 -6.02 -0.38 12.09
N LYS A 190 -5.58 -1.48 11.47
CA LYS A 190 -6.10 -2.80 11.83
C LYS A 190 -5.50 -3.25 13.16
N GLU A 191 -6.30 -3.97 13.93
CA GLU A 191 -5.84 -4.59 15.16
C GLU A 191 -4.81 -5.68 14.86
N ASP A 192 -3.71 -5.67 15.61
CA ASP A 192 -2.74 -6.75 15.60
C ASP A 192 -3.35 -8.02 16.21
N GLU A 193 -2.91 -9.19 15.71
CA GLU A 193 -3.30 -10.48 16.30
C GLU A 193 -2.89 -10.57 17.78
N GLU A 194 -1.75 -9.96 18.12
CA GLU A 194 -1.27 -9.76 19.48
C GLU A 194 -1.62 -8.35 19.96
N GLN A 195 -2.69 -8.24 20.74
CA GLN A 195 -3.01 -6.98 21.39
C GLN A 195 -2.04 -6.72 22.54
N VAL A 196 -1.13 -5.75 22.38
CA VAL A 196 -0.21 -5.30 23.42
C VAL A 196 -1.03 -4.79 24.62
N GLY A 197 -1.02 -5.55 25.72
CA GLY A 197 -1.76 -5.24 26.96
C GLY A 197 -2.99 -6.12 27.23
N GLY A 198 -3.35 -7.04 26.33
CA GLY A 198 -4.34 -8.07 26.62
C GLY A 198 -3.81 -9.05 27.68
N ILE A 199 -4.61 -9.38 28.69
CA ILE A 199 -4.29 -10.43 29.67
C ILE A 199 -4.45 -11.79 28.97
N ARG A 200 -3.43 -12.20 28.21
CA ARG A 200 -3.34 -13.55 27.65
C ARG A 200 -2.43 -14.41 28.53
N LEU A 201 -2.80 -15.67 28.68
CA LEU A 201 -2.01 -16.66 29.40
C LEU A 201 -0.76 -17.00 28.59
N ASN A 202 0.39 -16.94 29.24
CA ASN A 202 1.68 -17.33 28.66
C ASN A 202 2.15 -18.72 29.11
N VAL A 203 1.35 -19.39 29.94
CA VAL A 203 1.64 -20.73 30.47
C VAL A 203 0.57 -21.67 29.98
N LEU A 204 0.98 -22.82 29.45
CA LEU A 204 0.08 -23.89 29.05
C LEU A 204 -0.41 -24.65 30.30
N PRO A 205 -1.68 -25.08 30.32
CA PRO A 205 -2.18 -25.93 31.39
C PRO A 205 -1.49 -27.31 31.39
N ASP A 206 -1.49 -27.96 32.56
CA ASP A 206 -0.92 -29.30 32.74
C ASP A 206 -1.70 -30.35 31.95
N ASP A 207 -3.04 -30.27 31.95
CA ASP A 207 -3.88 -31.03 31.04
C ASP A 207 -3.86 -30.40 29.65
N ARG A 208 -3.31 -31.13 28.68
CA ARG A 208 -3.20 -30.71 27.28
C ARG A 208 -4.18 -31.43 26.36
N THR A 209 -5.25 -31.97 26.93
CA THR A 209 -6.36 -32.52 26.16
C THR A 209 -7.00 -31.42 25.30
N LEU A 210 -7.09 -31.62 23.98
CA LEU A 210 -7.73 -30.65 23.10
C LEU A 210 -9.22 -30.94 23.02
N ARG A 211 -10.05 -29.91 23.19
CA ARG A 211 -11.51 -30.02 23.09
C ARG A 211 -12.06 -28.98 22.13
N LEU A 212 -12.87 -29.42 21.17
CA LEU A 212 -13.78 -28.56 20.42
C LEU A 212 -15.17 -28.78 21.02
N GLU A 213 -15.81 -27.72 21.48
CA GLU A 213 -17.11 -27.76 22.17
C GLU A 213 -18.15 -26.96 21.40
N ASN A 214 -19.20 -27.63 20.90
CA ASN A 214 -20.30 -27.06 20.11
C ASN A 214 -19.81 -26.10 19.01
N LEU A 215 -18.75 -26.52 18.30
CA LEU A 215 -18.01 -25.62 17.42
C LEU A 215 -18.68 -25.51 16.06
N SER A 216 -19.01 -24.27 15.67
CA SER A 216 -19.43 -23.95 14.31
C SER A 216 -18.53 -22.88 13.68
N PHE A 217 -18.16 -23.08 12.42
CA PHE A 217 -17.22 -22.19 11.72
C PHE A 217 -17.52 -22.01 10.22
N SER A 218 -17.36 -20.79 9.72
CA SER A 218 -17.39 -20.40 8.31
C SER A 218 -16.30 -19.35 8.01
N TYR A 219 -15.68 -19.42 6.83
CA TYR A 219 -14.56 -18.55 6.44
C TYR A 219 -14.97 -17.10 6.14
N ASP A 220 -16.18 -16.87 5.64
CA ASP A 220 -16.66 -15.55 5.18
C ASP A 220 -17.56 -14.84 6.21
N GLY A 221 -17.46 -15.21 7.50
CA GLY A 221 -18.36 -14.70 8.55
C GLY A 221 -19.65 -15.52 8.69
N ALA A 222 -20.56 -15.08 9.57
CA ALA A 222 -21.72 -15.87 9.99
C ALA A 222 -22.89 -15.92 8.99
N ASP A 223 -22.79 -15.21 7.86
CA ASP A 223 -23.87 -15.04 6.86
C ASP A 223 -23.89 -16.12 5.75
N ARG A 224 -23.01 -17.13 5.84
CA ARG A 224 -23.00 -18.30 4.94
C ARG A 224 -23.07 -19.61 5.72
N ASP A 225 -23.47 -20.67 5.02
CA ASP A 225 -23.47 -22.04 5.53
C ASP A 225 -22.14 -22.36 6.22
N TYR A 226 -22.23 -23.04 7.36
CA TYR A 226 -21.06 -23.39 8.13
C TYR A 226 -20.32 -24.55 7.47
N VAL A 227 -18.99 -24.44 7.42
CA VAL A 227 -18.10 -25.53 6.99
C VAL A 227 -18.04 -26.63 8.06
N LEU A 228 -18.16 -26.22 9.33
CA LEU A 228 -18.22 -27.10 10.49
C LEU A 228 -19.46 -26.71 11.30
N GLU A 229 -20.32 -27.68 11.61
CA GLU A 229 -21.56 -27.47 12.38
C GLU A 229 -21.58 -28.34 13.63
N ASP A 230 -21.71 -27.70 14.78
CA ASP A 230 -21.89 -28.34 16.09
C ASP A 230 -20.88 -29.47 16.39
N ILE A 231 -19.61 -29.21 16.05
CA ILE A 231 -18.53 -30.17 16.20
C ILE A 231 -18.14 -30.27 17.67
N ASN A 232 -18.28 -31.49 18.20
CA ASN A 232 -17.80 -31.88 19.52
C ASN A 232 -16.72 -32.95 19.36
N LEU A 233 -15.47 -32.61 19.70
CA LEU A 233 -14.31 -33.50 19.55
C LEU A 233 -13.37 -33.36 20.75
N THR A 234 -12.90 -34.49 21.28
CA THR A 234 -11.88 -34.55 22.33
C THR A 234 -10.68 -35.35 21.84
N ILE A 235 -9.50 -34.73 21.87
CA ILE A 235 -8.20 -35.35 21.55
C ILE A 235 -7.42 -35.48 22.86
N PRO A 236 -7.31 -36.69 23.44
CA PRO A 236 -6.62 -36.88 24.70
C PRO A 236 -5.13 -36.57 24.60
N HIS A 237 -4.54 -36.08 25.69
CA HIS A 237 -3.10 -35.85 25.78
C HIS A 237 -2.30 -37.14 25.49
N ASN A 238 -1.18 -37.01 24.78
CA ASN A 238 -0.28 -38.11 24.40
C ASN A 238 -0.94 -39.24 23.60
N ARG A 239 -2.02 -38.96 22.87
CA ARG A 239 -2.66 -39.91 21.94
C ARG A 239 -2.58 -39.41 20.51
N VAL A 240 -2.54 -40.36 19.58
CA VAL A 240 -2.66 -40.09 18.15
C VAL A 240 -4.12 -40.23 17.78
N THR A 241 -4.72 -39.16 17.27
CA THR A 241 -6.10 -39.15 16.78
C THR A 241 -6.11 -38.96 15.27
N ALA A 242 -6.74 -39.90 14.56
CA ALA A 242 -6.94 -39.82 13.12
C ALA A 242 -8.34 -39.28 12.81
N ILE A 243 -8.42 -38.20 12.03
CA ILE A 243 -9.69 -37.63 11.56
C ILE A 243 -9.89 -38.04 10.10
N VAL A 244 -10.96 -38.80 9.84
CA VAL A 244 -11.29 -39.34 8.51
C VAL A 244 -12.62 -38.79 8.01
N GLY A 245 -12.75 -38.63 6.69
CA GLY A 245 -13.97 -38.12 6.07
C GLY A 245 -13.77 -37.74 4.61
N ALA A 246 -14.88 -37.55 3.89
CA ALA A 246 -14.88 -37.19 2.47
C ALA A 246 -14.09 -35.90 2.17
N SER A 247 -13.66 -35.70 0.91
CA SER A 247 -13.06 -34.41 0.52
C SER A 247 -14.03 -33.26 0.80
N GLY A 248 -13.52 -32.12 1.29
CA GLY A 248 -14.36 -30.96 1.63
C GLY A 248 -15.09 -31.02 2.98
N SER A 249 -15.02 -32.12 3.74
CA SER A 249 -15.67 -32.27 5.06
C SER A 249 -15.11 -31.39 6.20
N GLY A 250 -14.23 -30.42 5.91
CA GLY A 250 -13.69 -29.51 6.93
C GLY A 250 -12.53 -30.04 7.77
N LYS A 251 -11.92 -31.19 7.44
CA LYS A 251 -10.75 -31.75 8.17
C LYS A 251 -9.60 -30.75 8.34
N THR A 252 -9.17 -30.13 7.24
CA THR A 252 -8.11 -29.11 7.26
C THR A 252 -8.54 -27.86 8.03
N THR A 253 -9.84 -27.54 8.03
CA THR A 253 -10.41 -26.44 8.81
C THR A 253 -10.30 -26.70 10.32
N ILE A 254 -10.55 -27.93 10.79
CA ILE A 254 -10.34 -28.32 12.19
C ILE A 254 -8.87 -28.09 12.59
N VAL A 255 -7.92 -28.51 11.75
CA VAL A 255 -6.48 -28.31 12.02
C VAL A 255 -6.14 -26.82 12.08
N LYS A 256 -6.65 -25.99 11.17
CA LYS A 256 -6.43 -24.54 11.17
C LYS A 256 -7.00 -23.85 12.42
N LEU A 257 -8.15 -24.32 12.92
CA LEU A 257 -8.75 -23.85 14.17
C LEU A 257 -7.92 -24.26 15.39
N LEU A 258 -7.43 -25.51 15.43
CA LEU A 258 -6.55 -25.98 16.49
C LEU A 258 -5.22 -25.21 16.54
N LEU A 259 -4.71 -24.73 15.41
CA LEU A 259 -3.51 -23.87 15.35
C LEU A 259 -3.79 -22.39 15.65
N GLY A 260 -5.06 -22.04 15.89
CA GLY A 260 -5.48 -20.68 16.19
C GLY A 260 -5.36 -19.71 15.02
N PHE A 261 -5.46 -20.17 13.76
CA PHE A 261 -5.50 -19.28 12.60
C PHE A 261 -6.85 -18.58 12.42
N TYR A 262 -7.91 -19.17 12.96
CA TYR A 262 -9.25 -18.61 12.92
C TYR A 262 -9.90 -18.74 14.28
N ASN A 263 -10.79 -17.81 14.58
CA ASN A 263 -11.70 -17.94 15.71
C ASN A 263 -13.00 -18.59 15.23
N PRO A 264 -13.58 -19.54 15.99
CA PRO A 264 -14.85 -20.14 15.62
C PRO A 264 -15.99 -19.11 15.69
N ASN A 265 -17.03 -19.26 14.88
CA ASN A 265 -18.21 -18.38 14.94
C ASN A 265 -19.05 -18.69 16.18
N LYS A 266 -19.17 -19.97 16.53
CA LYS A 266 -19.84 -20.47 17.75
C LYS A 266 -19.01 -21.57 18.40
N GLY A 267 -19.19 -21.74 19.70
CA GLY A 267 -18.43 -22.70 20.48
C GLY A 267 -17.02 -22.21 20.80
N ASP A 268 -16.18 -23.14 21.25
CA ASP A 268 -14.84 -22.83 21.76
C ASP A 268 -13.83 -23.95 21.39
N VAL A 269 -12.55 -23.57 21.33
CA VAL A 269 -11.43 -24.50 21.20
C VAL A 269 -10.62 -24.39 22.48
N ARG A 270 -10.45 -25.50 23.20
CA ARG A 270 -9.81 -25.53 24.51
C ARG A 270 -8.63 -26.49 24.56
N ILE A 271 -7.69 -26.16 25.43
CA ILE A 271 -6.57 -27.00 25.87
C ILE A 271 -6.77 -27.20 27.37
N GLY A 272 -7.11 -28.42 27.78
CA GLY A 272 -7.62 -28.67 29.14
C GLY A 272 -8.83 -27.78 29.42
N ASP A 273 -8.73 -26.96 30.46
CA ASP A 273 -9.77 -26.00 30.85
C ASP A 273 -9.56 -24.59 30.27
N THR A 274 -8.50 -24.37 29.50
CA THR A 274 -8.15 -23.04 28.97
C THR A 274 -8.61 -22.87 27.52
N SER A 275 -9.39 -21.83 27.24
CA SER A 275 -9.74 -21.43 25.86
C SER A 275 -8.50 -20.95 25.10
N LEU A 276 -8.36 -21.39 23.86
CA LEU A 276 -7.29 -20.98 22.96
C LEU A 276 -7.30 -19.46 22.69
N ARG A 277 -8.47 -18.82 22.75
CA ARG A 277 -8.62 -17.37 22.60
C ARG A 277 -7.92 -16.57 23.71
N ASN A 278 -7.78 -17.17 24.88
CA ASN A 278 -7.15 -16.55 26.05
C ASN A 278 -5.65 -16.87 26.14
N LEU A 279 -5.12 -17.73 25.27
CA LEU A 279 -3.72 -18.12 25.25
C LEU A 279 -2.93 -17.22 24.29
N ASN A 280 -1.67 -16.91 24.62
CA ASN A 280 -0.80 -16.21 23.68
C ASN A 280 -0.52 -17.11 22.44
N PRO A 281 -0.85 -16.66 21.21
CA PRO A 281 -0.60 -17.42 19.99
C PRO A 281 0.87 -17.83 19.80
N HIS A 282 1.83 -17.00 20.22
CA HIS A 282 3.26 -17.33 20.13
C HIS A 282 3.63 -18.50 21.03
N VAL A 283 3.14 -18.49 22.27
CA VAL A 283 3.37 -19.60 23.21
C VAL A 283 2.75 -20.88 22.68
N TRP A 284 1.51 -20.81 22.18
CA TRP A 284 0.85 -21.96 21.57
C TRP A 284 1.66 -22.52 20.39
N ARG A 285 1.96 -21.67 19.41
CA ARG A 285 2.66 -22.07 18.18
C ARG A 285 4.08 -22.56 18.44
N SER A 286 4.76 -22.06 19.49
CA SER A 286 6.08 -22.56 19.91
C SER A 286 6.06 -23.99 20.46
N LYS A 287 4.88 -24.48 20.89
CA LYS A 287 4.68 -25.83 21.43
C LYS A 287 3.90 -26.74 20.50
N THR A 288 3.58 -26.29 19.28
CA THR A 288 2.92 -27.07 18.25
C THR A 288 3.77 -27.16 16.99
N GLY A 289 3.93 -28.35 16.44
CA GLY A 289 4.42 -28.55 15.08
C GLY A 289 3.27 -28.86 14.13
N SER A 290 3.28 -28.30 12.92
CA SER A 290 2.25 -28.58 11.91
C SER A 290 2.87 -28.87 10.55
N VAL A 291 2.33 -29.87 9.86
CA VAL A 291 2.62 -30.12 8.44
C VAL A 291 1.31 -29.93 7.68
N MET A 292 1.23 -28.84 6.90
CA MET A 292 0.05 -28.50 6.11
C MET A 292 0.06 -29.22 4.77
N GLN A 293 -1.12 -29.41 4.19
CA GLN A 293 -1.28 -29.99 2.85
C GLN A 293 -0.53 -29.19 1.79
N ASP A 294 -0.67 -27.85 1.83
CA ASP A 294 0.08 -26.92 1.00
C ASP A 294 1.21 -26.32 1.84
N GLY A 295 2.40 -26.92 1.78
CA GLY A 295 3.61 -26.36 2.38
C GLY A 295 4.12 -25.16 1.59
N PHE A 296 4.69 -24.17 2.27
CA PHE A 296 5.37 -23.05 1.64
C PHE A 296 6.87 -23.16 1.88
N ILE A 297 7.68 -23.04 0.82
CA ILE A 297 9.14 -23.01 0.88
C ILE A 297 9.57 -21.58 0.56
N PHE A 298 10.24 -20.93 1.49
CA PHE A 298 10.79 -19.60 1.32
C PHE A 298 11.97 -19.62 0.36
N SER A 299 12.17 -18.52 -0.38
CA SER A 299 13.32 -18.30 -1.27
C SER A 299 14.61 -18.12 -0.47
N ASP A 300 15.14 -19.23 0.04
CA ASP A 300 16.30 -19.28 0.94
C ASP A 300 16.98 -20.67 0.88
N THR A 301 18.03 -20.86 1.68
CA THR A 301 18.73 -22.15 1.82
C THR A 301 17.84 -23.24 2.42
N ILE A 302 18.17 -24.50 2.14
CA ILE A 302 17.53 -25.65 2.78
C ILE A 302 17.65 -25.56 4.31
N ALA A 303 18.81 -25.16 4.84
CA ALA A 303 19.02 -25.00 6.28
C ALA A 303 18.02 -24.01 6.91
N ASN A 304 17.85 -22.83 6.30
CA ASN A 304 16.94 -21.79 6.80
C ASN A 304 15.46 -22.17 6.64
N ASN A 305 15.11 -22.99 5.64
CA ASN A 305 13.75 -23.52 5.52
C ASN A 305 13.44 -24.62 6.55
N ILE A 306 14.45 -25.36 7.05
CA ILE A 306 14.26 -26.37 8.11
C ILE A 306 14.21 -25.72 9.50
N ALA A 307 14.98 -24.67 9.72
CA ALA A 307 15.03 -23.92 10.97
C ALA A 307 14.53 -22.46 10.79
N PRO A 308 13.27 -22.26 10.38
CA PRO A 308 12.75 -20.92 10.15
C PRO A 308 12.68 -20.14 11.47
N GLY A 309 13.24 -18.94 11.48
CA GLY A 309 13.21 -18.03 12.64
C GLY A 309 14.38 -18.17 13.63
N GLU A 310 15.34 -19.07 13.39
CA GLU A 310 16.60 -19.11 14.15
C GLU A 310 17.62 -18.18 13.48
N GLU A 311 18.19 -17.22 14.21
CA GLU A 311 19.25 -16.34 13.68
C GLU A 311 20.53 -17.12 13.33
N VAL A 312 20.82 -18.15 14.12
CA VAL A 312 21.95 -19.06 13.93
C VAL A 312 21.43 -20.49 13.99
N VAL A 313 21.52 -21.20 12.86
CA VAL A 313 21.04 -22.57 12.76
C VAL A 313 21.90 -23.51 13.61
N ASP A 314 21.27 -24.16 14.59
CA ASP A 314 21.87 -25.23 15.39
C ASP A 314 22.07 -26.47 14.51
N LYS A 315 23.35 -26.81 14.28
CA LYS A 315 23.74 -27.92 13.41
C LYS A 315 23.30 -29.28 13.95
N GLU A 316 23.31 -29.48 15.26
CA GLU A 316 22.94 -30.78 15.84
C GLU A 316 21.44 -31.01 15.70
N ARG A 317 20.64 -29.99 16.02
CA ARG A 317 19.18 -30.03 15.82
C ARG A 317 18.80 -30.18 14.36
N LEU A 318 19.50 -29.47 13.46
CA LEU A 318 19.30 -29.58 12.01
C LEU A 318 19.55 -31.01 11.51
N LEU A 319 20.71 -31.58 11.84
CA LEU A 319 21.07 -32.94 11.44
C LEU A 319 20.11 -33.98 12.02
N HIS A 320 19.66 -33.80 13.26
CA HIS A 320 18.65 -34.64 13.87
C HIS A 320 17.32 -34.58 13.11
N ALA A 321 16.81 -33.37 12.83
CA ALA A 321 15.55 -33.18 12.10
C ALA A 321 15.59 -33.81 10.70
N VAL A 322 16.69 -33.62 9.98
CA VAL A 322 16.92 -34.17 8.63
C VAL A 322 17.03 -35.69 8.64
N THR A 323 17.63 -36.26 9.69
CA THR A 323 17.73 -37.71 9.86
C THR A 323 16.37 -38.32 10.18
N VAL A 324 15.59 -37.71 11.09
CA VAL A 324 14.24 -38.18 11.45
C VAL A 324 13.28 -38.05 10.27
N ALA A 325 13.39 -36.98 9.47
CA ALA A 325 12.60 -36.78 8.26
C ALA A 325 13.06 -37.65 7.07
N ASN A 326 14.19 -38.35 7.20
CA ASN A 326 14.77 -39.20 6.17
C ASN A 326 15.06 -38.48 4.83
N ILE A 327 15.56 -37.24 4.90
CA ILE A 327 15.90 -36.42 3.72
C ILE A 327 17.39 -36.15 3.57
N ARG A 328 18.22 -36.77 4.41
CA ARG A 328 19.68 -36.52 4.46
C ARG A 328 20.37 -36.84 3.15
N ASP A 329 20.15 -38.04 2.62
CA ASP A 329 20.81 -38.51 1.39
C ASP A 329 20.46 -37.64 0.18
N PHE A 330 19.22 -37.12 0.14
CA PHE A 330 18.81 -36.17 -0.89
C PHE A 330 19.59 -34.86 -0.78
N ILE A 331 19.68 -34.29 0.43
CA ILE A 331 20.42 -33.04 0.65
C ILE A 331 21.91 -33.23 0.33
N ASP A 332 22.52 -34.32 0.78
CA ASP A 332 23.94 -34.61 0.57
C ASP A 332 24.27 -34.88 -0.92
N SER A 333 23.27 -35.25 -1.73
CA SER A 333 23.42 -35.38 -3.19
C SER A 333 23.49 -34.03 -3.94
N LEU A 334 23.05 -32.93 -3.30
CA LEU A 334 23.03 -31.61 -3.91
C LEU A 334 24.41 -30.95 -3.88
N PRO A 335 24.84 -30.24 -4.94
CA PRO A 335 26.18 -29.63 -5.00
C PRO A 335 26.53 -28.68 -3.85
N LEU A 336 25.52 -28.00 -3.30
CA LEU A 336 25.68 -27.06 -2.18
C LEU A 336 25.12 -27.59 -0.85
N GLY A 337 24.66 -28.85 -0.83
CA GLY A 337 24.06 -29.48 0.35
C GLY A 337 22.99 -28.59 0.99
N TYR A 338 23.13 -28.36 2.31
CA TYR A 338 22.25 -27.51 3.11
C TYR A 338 22.19 -26.04 2.68
N ASN A 339 23.20 -25.55 1.94
CA ASN A 339 23.25 -24.18 1.42
C ASN A 339 22.58 -24.03 0.05
N THR A 340 22.02 -25.12 -0.50
CA THR A 340 21.27 -25.05 -1.75
C THR A 340 20.06 -24.14 -1.55
N LYS A 341 19.91 -23.14 -2.42
CA LYS A 341 18.74 -22.24 -2.42
C LYS A 341 17.56 -22.92 -3.09
N ILE A 342 16.40 -22.83 -2.45
CA ILE A 342 15.12 -23.39 -2.92
C ILE A 342 14.02 -22.34 -2.72
N GLY A 343 12.84 -22.55 -3.33
CA GLY A 343 11.72 -21.61 -3.27
C GLY A 343 11.51 -20.85 -4.58
N MET A 344 10.45 -20.03 -4.63
CA MET A 344 10.15 -19.15 -5.77
C MET A 344 10.84 -17.80 -5.57
N GLU A 345 11.59 -17.33 -6.58
CA GLU A 345 12.18 -15.98 -6.64
C GLU A 345 11.13 -14.89 -6.90
#